data_AF-A0A349W0Q6-F1
#
_entry.id   AF-A0A349W0Q6-F1
#
_cell.length_a   1.000
_cell.length_b   1.000
_cell.length_c   1.000
_cell.angle_alpha   90.00
_cell.angle_beta   90.00
_cell.angle_gamma   90.00
#
_symmetry.space_group_name_H-M   'P 1'
#
loop_
_entity.id
_entity.type
_entity.pdbx_description
1 polymer ?
#
loop_
_entity_poly.entity_id
_entity_poly.type
_entity_poly.pdbx_seq_one_letter_code
_entity_poly.pdbx_strand_id
1 'polypeptide(L)'
;MLTKRNSWLRAGTLTVLGLGLAYGAQSFTEKKEVKIENTVSRSLDDQTWYNNELVNSDPTNPANYALTPKFECGDDDQEICSIKAPDNGSGQPDMSHQVSPGVTVEDQIEDALSSSNTNTTVQAFRSNQ
;
A
#
# COMPACT_ATOMS: atom_id res chain seq x y z
N MET A 1 30.96 -68.80 36.92
CA MET A 1 31.99 -68.00 37.62
C MET A 1 31.38 -66.71 38.14
N LEU A 2 31.85 -66.29 39.32
CA LEU A 2 31.63 -65.07 40.12
C LEU A 2 31.03 -63.86 39.38
N THR A 3 29.95 -63.24 39.88
CA THR A 3 29.88 -62.21 40.96
C THR A 3 30.44 -60.84 40.56
N LYS A 4 29.71 -59.79 41.00
CA LYS A 4 30.18 -58.50 41.57
C LYS A 4 29.76 -57.25 40.73
N ARG A 5 28.70 -56.52 41.14
CA ARG A 5 28.66 -55.35 42.07
C ARG A 5 29.11 -54.05 41.36
N ASN A 6 28.22 -53.09 41.17
CA ASN A 6 27.79 -52.04 42.09
C ASN A 6 28.71 -50.80 42.11
N SER A 7 28.06 -49.65 42.04
CA SER A 7 28.38 -48.40 42.73
C SER A 7 29.71 -47.70 42.42
N TRP A 8 29.59 -46.40 42.12
CA TRP A 8 29.92 -45.31 43.07
C TRP A 8 30.84 -44.21 42.50
N LEU A 9 30.39 -42.97 42.72
CA LEU A 9 31.16 -41.75 43.02
C LEU A 9 31.88 -41.07 41.85
N ARG A 10 31.30 -39.95 41.40
CA ARG A 10 31.73 -38.59 41.75
C ARG A 10 33.09 -38.20 41.13
N ALA A 11 33.04 -37.68 39.91
CA ALA A 11 33.87 -36.55 39.52
C ALA A 11 32.90 -35.35 39.48
N GLY A 12 33.07 -34.28 40.25
CA GLY A 12 34.32 -33.58 40.51
C GLY A 12 34.17 -32.23 39.84
N THR A 13 33.90 -31.21 40.65
CA THR A 13 33.52 -29.85 40.30
C THR A 13 34.50 -29.19 39.30
N LEU A 14 33.99 -28.38 38.36
CA LEU A 14 34.72 -27.23 37.83
C LEU A 14 33.71 -26.15 37.44
N THR A 15 33.63 -25.17 38.34
CA THR A 15 32.95 -23.89 38.20
C THR A 15 33.54 -23.07 37.05
N VAL A 16 32.70 -22.56 36.16
CA VAL A 16 32.95 -21.26 35.53
C VAL A 16 31.72 -20.40 35.78
N LEU A 17 31.88 -19.42 36.68
CA LEU A 17 31.00 -18.27 36.81
C LEU A 17 31.01 -17.51 35.47
N GLY A 18 29.99 -17.72 34.66
CA GLY A 18 29.65 -16.83 33.56
C GLY A 18 28.72 -15.71 34.08
N LEU A 19 29.30 -14.67 34.69
CA LEU A 19 28.61 -13.39 34.81
C LEU A 19 28.81 -12.64 33.48
N GLY A 20 27.70 -12.32 32.79
CA GLY A 20 27.80 -11.56 31.54
C GLY A 20 26.47 -11.18 30.91
N LEU A 21 25.72 -10.32 31.61
CA LEU A 21 24.85 -9.23 31.11
C LEU A 21 23.61 -9.57 30.25
N ALA A 22 22.49 -9.09 30.81
CA ALA A 22 21.13 -9.11 30.30
C ALA A 22 20.92 -8.34 28.98
N TYR A 23 19.84 -8.68 28.27
CA TYR A 23 18.93 -7.89 27.42
C TYR A 23 18.20 -8.94 26.58
N GLY A 24 16.89 -9.08 26.46
CA GLY A 24 15.70 -8.33 26.84
C GLY A 24 14.56 -8.99 26.04
N ALA A 25 13.32 -8.83 26.51
CA ALA A 25 12.07 -9.12 25.82
C ALA A 25 11.75 -10.60 25.46
N GLN A 26 10.87 -11.13 26.30
CA GLN A 26 9.83 -12.13 26.05
C GLN A 26 9.38 -12.15 24.57
N SER A 27 9.78 -13.18 23.82
CA SER A 27 9.18 -13.43 22.51
C SER A 27 7.89 -14.20 22.73
N PHE A 28 6.81 -13.48 23.02
CA PHE A 28 5.45 -14.00 22.87
C PHE A 28 5.29 -14.38 21.41
N THR A 29 5.37 -15.68 21.14
CA THR A 29 4.95 -16.24 19.87
C THR A 29 3.42 -16.27 19.87
N GLU A 30 2.81 -15.08 19.81
CA GLU A 30 1.49 -14.99 19.22
C GLU A 30 1.66 -15.30 17.75
N LYS A 31 1.40 -16.56 17.41
CA LYS A 31 0.83 -16.95 16.13
C LYS A 31 -0.46 -16.16 15.94
N LYS A 32 -0.34 -14.87 15.61
CA LYS A 32 -1.41 -14.14 14.96
C LYS A 32 -1.57 -14.84 13.61
N GLU A 33 -2.52 -15.75 13.58
CA GLU A 33 -3.28 -16.07 12.38
C GLU A 33 -3.63 -14.71 11.79
N VAL A 34 -2.88 -14.31 10.75
CA VAL A 34 -3.23 -13.15 9.94
C VAL A 34 -4.50 -13.56 9.23
N LYS A 35 -5.62 -13.35 9.91
CA LYS A 35 -6.89 -13.10 9.26
C LYS A 35 -6.60 -11.90 8.38
N ILE A 36 -6.35 -12.16 7.09
CA ILE A 36 -6.41 -11.16 6.02
C ILE A 36 -7.88 -10.73 5.99
N GLU A 37 -8.29 -9.96 6.99
CA GLU A 37 -9.30 -8.96 6.75
C GLU A 37 -8.57 -7.96 5.85
N ASN A 38 -8.94 -7.94 4.58
CA ASN A 38 -8.63 -6.89 3.62
C ASN A 38 -9.19 -5.58 4.19
N THR A 39 -8.54 -5.08 5.24
CA THR A 39 -8.75 -3.74 5.74
C THR A 39 -8.07 -2.92 4.68
N VAL A 40 -8.85 -2.45 3.71
CA VAL A 40 -8.35 -1.49 2.74
C VAL A 40 -7.91 -0.29 3.56
N SER A 41 -6.61 -0.22 3.83
CA SER A 41 -6.00 0.90 4.52
C SER A 41 -6.24 2.10 3.63
N ARG A 42 -7.14 3.01 4.04
CA ARG A 42 -7.31 4.31 3.42
C ARG A 42 -5.95 5.01 3.45
N SER A 43 -5.24 4.96 2.32
CA SER A 43 -3.99 5.67 2.15
C SER A 43 -4.34 7.14 1.99
N LEU A 44 -3.99 7.96 2.99
CA LEU A 44 -4.04 9.41 2.86
C LEU A 44 -2.92 9.95 1.97
N ASP A 45 -1.90 9.12 1.68
CA ASP A 45 -0.89 9.44 0.68
C ASP A 45 -1.50 9.34 -0.70
N ASP A 46 -1.26 10.38 -1.49
CA ASP A 46 -1.61 10.44 -2.90
C ASP A 46 -0.91 9.34 -3.69
N GLN A 47 -1.67 8.63 -4.50
CA GLN A 47 -1.16 7.62 -5.41
C GLN A 47 -1.41 8.06 -6.85
N THR A 48 -0.55 7.61 -7.76
CA THR A 48 -0.77 7.82 -9.20
C THR A 48 -1.73 6.76 -9.71
N TRP A 49 -2.85 7.21 -10.25
CA TRP A 49 -3.83 6.35 -10.89
C TRP A 49 -3.82 6.59 -12.40
N TYR A 50 -3.80 5.51 -13.16
CA TYR A 50 -3.77 5.51 -14.61
C TYR A 50 -5.16 5.21 -15.14
N ASN A 51 -5.59 5.96 -16.15
CA ASN A 51 -6.83 5.67 -16.87
C ASN A 51 -6.64 4.36 -17.64
N ASN A 52 -7.48 3.38 -17.32
CA ASN A 52 -7.38 1.99 -17.76
C ASN A 52 -8.60 1.56 -18.58
N GLU A 53 -9.02 2.46 -19.46
CA GLU A 53 -10.21 2.48 -20.30
C GLU A 53 -11.35 3.00 -19.46
N LEU A 54 -12.01 4.03 -20.00
CA LEU A 54 -13.25 4.57 -19.47
C LEU A 54 -14.29 3.43 -19.43
N VAL A 55 -14.36 2.69 -18.31
CA VAL A 55 -15.45 1.77 -17.96
C VAL A 55 -16.78 2.50 -18.13
N ASN A 56 -16.76 3.82 -17.89
CA ASN A 56 -17.78 4.77 -18.25
C ASN A 56 -17.14 6.01 -18.90
N SER A 57 -17.78 6.61 -19.91
CA SER A 57 -17.36 7.87 -20.54
C SER A 57 -17.19 9.06 -19.60
N ASP A 58 -17.64 8.97 -18.36
CA ASP A 58 -17.46 9.95 -17.31
C ASP A 58 -16.05 9.90 -16.70
N PRO A 59 -15.19 10.91 -16.95
CA PRO A 59 -13.81 10.94 -16.47
C PRO A 59 -13.69 11.14 -14.96
N THR A 60 -14.75 11.52 -14.25
CA THR A 60 -14.75 11.60 -12.78
C THR A 60 -15.08 10.27 -12.13
N ASN A 61 -15.40 9.24 -12.92
CA ASN A 61 -15.72 7.93 -12.38
C ASN A 61 -14.45 7.23 -11.87
N PRO A 62 -14.35 6.92 -10.57
CA PRO A 62 -13.17 6.27 -10.00
C PRO A 62 -12.90 4.86 -10.56
N ALA A 63 -13.92 4.20 -11.14
CA ALA A 63 -13.76 2.88 -11.76
C ALA A 63 -12.93 2.89 -13.05
N ASN A 64 -12.71 4.05 -13.65
CA ASN A 64 -11.90 4.20 -14.86
C ASN A 64 -10.39 4.15 -14.57
N TYR A 65 -10.01 4.19 -13.29
CA TYR A 65 -8.64 4.38 -12.87
C TYR A 65 -8.10 3.17 -12.11
N ALA A 66 -6.81 2.86 -12.32
CA ALA A 66 -6.12 1.79 -11.59
C ALA A 66 -4.64 2.14 -11.34
N LEU A 67 -4.02 1.44 -10.39
CA LEU A 67 -2.62 1.66 -10.00
C LEU A 67 -1.59 1.16 -11.03
N THR A 68 -2.00 0.28 -11.94
CA THR A 68 -1.11 -0.27 -12.99
C THR A 68 -1.64 0.17 -14.34
N PRO A 69 -0.83 0.85 -15.17
CA PRO A 69 -1.25 1.22 -16.53
C PRO A 69 -1.44 -0.06 -17.34
N LYS A 70 -2.62 -0.22 -17.94
CA LYS A 70 -2.98 -1.38 -18.77
C LYS A 70 -2.62 -1.15 -20.23
N PHE A 71 -2.59 0.10 -20.67
CA PHE A 71 -2.16 0.54 -22.00
C PHE A 71 -1.49 1.91 -21.88
N GLU A 72 -0.75 2.30 -22.91
CA GLU A 72 -0.34 3.70 -23.06
C GLU A 72 -1.60 4.49 -23.42
N CYS A 73 -1.99 5.43 -22.54
CA CYS A 73 -3.11 6.36 -22.74
C CYS A 73 -3.37 6.63 -24.22
N GLY A 74 -4.60 6.36 -24.67
CA GLY A 74 -4.95 6.04 -26.06
C GLY A 74 -4.61 7.10 -27.11
N ASP A 75 -5.00 6.83 -28.35
CA ASP A 75 -4.84 7.74 -29.50
C ASP A 75 -5.96 8.80 -29.58
N ASP A 76 -6.93 8.80 -28.67
CA ASP A 76 -8.10 9.69 -28.69
C ASP A 76 -7.76 11.16 -28.42
N ASP A 77 -8.58 12.05 -28.99
CA ASP A 77 -8.27 13.47 -29.17
C ASP A 77 -8.29 14.34 -27.90
N GLN A 78 -8.77 13.82 -26.76
CA GLN A 78 -8.75 14.54 -25.49
C GLN A 78 -8.98 13.58 -24.30
N GLU A 79 -7.92 13.11 -23.64
CA GLU A 79 -8.02 12.09 -22.58
C GLU A 79 -7.14 12.40 -21.36
N ILE A 80 -7.71 12.20 -20.17
CA ILE A 80 -6.94 12.16 -18.91
C ILE A 80 -6.21 10.81 -18.85
N CYS A 81 -4.89 10.85 -18.85
CA CYS A 81 -4.06 9.65 -18.82
C CYS A 81 -3.75 9.18 -17.40
N SER A 82 -3.50 10.13 -16.50
CA SER A 82 -3.24 9.81 -15.10
C SER A 82 -3.60 10.94 -14.17
N ILE A 83 -4.03 10.56 -12.97
CA ILE A 83 -4.37 11.47 -11.88
C ILE A 83 -3.55 11.12 -10.64
N LYS A 84 -3.49 12.07 -9.72
CA LYS A 84 -2.90 11.94 -8.40
C LYS A 84 -4.00 12.15 -7.37
N ALA A 85 -4.33 11.09 -6.63
CA ALA A 85 -5.39 11.13 -5.64
C ALA A 85 -5.15 10.07 -4.54
N PRO A 86 -5.67 10.25 -3.32
CA PRO A 86 -5.61 9.23 -2.29
C PRO A 86 -6.59 8.08 -2.58
N ASP A 87 -6.45 6.98 -1.85
CA ASP A 87 -7.35 5.83 -1.96
C ASP A 87 -8.66 6.08 -1.19
N ASN A 88 -9.80 5.73 -1.79
CA ASN A 88 -11.13 5.91 -1.21
C ASN A 88 -11.50 4.82 -0.16
N GLY A 89 -10.60 3.89 0.14
CA GLY A 89 -10.85 2.74 0.98
C GLY A 89 -11.45 1.54 0.23
N SER A 90 -11.51 1.58 -1.09
CA SER A 90 -12.03 0.49 -1.94
C SER A 90 -11.06 0.08 -3.06
N GLY A 91 -9.81 0.56 -3.06
CA GLY A 91 -8.84 0.27 -4.11
C GLY A 91 -9.04 1.15 -5.35
N GLN A 92 -9.52 2.37 -5.16
CA GLN A 92 -9.89 3.33 -6.19
C GLN A 92 -9.56 4.76 -5.72
N PRO A 93 -9.37 5.73 -6.63
CA PRO A 93 -9.13 7.12 -6.25
C PRO A 93 -10.33 7.73 -5.51
N ASP A 94 -10.05 8.53 -4.49
CA ASP A 94 -11.04 9.32 -3.75
C ASP A 94 -11.32 10.65 -4.47
N MET A 95 -12.34 10.63 -5.33
CA MET A 95 -12.78 11.79 -6.11
C MET A 95 -13.33 12.92 -5.24
N SER A 96 -13.83 12.58 -4.06
CA SER A 96 -14.33 13.55 -3.07
C SER A 96 -13.22 14.17 -2.21
N HIS A 97 -11.97 13.72 -2.38
CA HIS A 97 -10.87 14.23 -1.60
C HIS A 97 -10.63 15.70 -1.91
N GLN A 98 -10.50 16.50 -0.86
CA GLN A 98 -10.28 17.92 -0.99
C GLN A 98 -8.78 18.21 -1.21
N VAL A 99 -8.44 18.65 -2.42
CA VAL A 99 -7.06 19.02 -2.80
C VAL A 99 -6.71 20.48 -2.45
N SER A 100 -7.73 21.32 -2.30
CA SER A 100 -7.63 22.73 -1.88
C SER A 100 -8.95 23.16 -1.25
N PRO A 101 -8.99 24.22 -0.42
CA PRO A 101 -10.23 24.61 0.26
C PRO A 101 -11.41 24.79 -0.71
N GLY A 102 -12.43 23.92 -0.60
CA GLY A 102 -13.59 23.94 -1.47
C GLY A 102 -13.38 23.38 -2.89
N VAL A 103 -12.26 22.71 -3.17
CA VAL A 103 -11.94 22.09 -4.45
C VAL A 103 -11.57 20.63 -4.25
N THR A 104 -12.23 19.75 -4.99
CA THR A 104 -12.06 18.30 -4.94
C THR A 104 -11.19 17.78 -6.08
N VAL A 105 -10.82 16.49 -6.01
CA VAL A 105 -10.17 15.77 -7.11
C VAL A 105 -11.07 15.79 -8.35
N GLU A 106 -12.37 15.58 -8.17
CA GLU A 106 -13.38 15.68 -9.24
C GLU A 106 -13.35 17.05 -9.94
N ASP A 107 -13.38 18.14 -9.17
CA ASP A 107 -13.32 19.51 -9.72
C ASP A 107 -12.05 19.75 -10.55
N GLN A 108 -10.91 19.23 -10.11
CA GLN A 108 -9.65 19.35 -10.86
C GLN A 108 -9.67 18.53 -12.15
N ILE A 109 -10.32 17.37 -12.17
CA ILE A 109 -10.48 16.57 -13.39
C ILE A 109 -11.32 17.34 -14.40
N GLU A 110 -12.45 17.92 -13.98
CA GLU A 110 -13.30 18.74 -14.85
C GLU A 110 -12.60 20.01 -15.35
N ASP A 111 -11.82 20.67 -14.50
CA ASP A 111 -11.01 21.84 -14.87
C ASP A 111 -9.94 21.50 -15.90
N ALA A 112 -9.24 20.36 -15.74
CA ALA A 112 -8.27 19.88 -16.72
C ALA A 112 -8.90 19.60 -18.08
N LEU A 113 -10.10 19.01 -18.10
CA LEU A 113 -10.84 18.74 -19.33
C LEU A 113 -11.30 20.02 -20.02
N SER A 114 -11.78 20.99 -19.24
CA SER A 114 -12.27 22.28 -19.75
C SER A 114 -11.15 23.17 -20.27
N SER A 115 -9.99 23.11 -19.63
CA SER A 115 -8.81 23.90 -19.99
C SER A 115 -7.89 23.20 -20.98
N SER A 116 -8.10 21.91 -21.24
CA SER A 116 -7.21 21.03 -21.99
C SER A 116 -5.75 21.07 -21.48
N ASN A 117 -5.57 21.18 -20.16
CA ASN A 117 -4.27 21.31 -19.49
C ASN A 117 -4.17 20.42 -18.25
N THR A 118 -2.94 20.12 -17.82
CA THR A 118 -2.67 19.42 -16.56
C THR A 118 -2.76 20.36 -15.35
N ASN A 119 -2.95 19.79 -14.16
CA ASN A 119 -2.99 20.54 -12.89
C ASN A 119 -2.37 19.71 -11.75
N THR A 120 -2.66 20.06 -10.49
CA THR A 120 -2.09 19.37 -9.32
C THR A 120 -2.58 17.94 -9.17
N THR A 121 -3.75 17.63 -9.74
CA THR A 121 -4.38 16.31 -9.70
C THR A 121 -4.15 15.57 -11.01
N VAL A 122 -4.44 16.17 -12.17
CA VAL A 122 -4.22 15.56 -13.48
C VAL A 122 -2.75 15.70 -13.86
N GLN A 123 -2.01 14.59 -13.77
CA GLN A 123 -0.56 14.56 -14.03
C GLN A 123 -0.24 14.48 -15.52
N ALA A 124 -1.09 13.77 -16.28
CA ALA A 124 -0.92 13.62 -17.71
C ALA A 124 -2.27 13.76 -18.41
N PHE A 125 -2.30 14.62 -19.42
CA PHE A 125 -3.44 14.93 -20.24
C PHE A 125 -2.99 14.92 -21.70
N ARG A 126 -3.70 14.20 -22.56
CA ARG A 126 -3.51 14.29 -24.01
C ARG A 126 -4.60 15.18 -24.59
N SER A 127 -4.21 16.11 -25.44
CA SER A 127 -5.12 16.89 -26.29
C SER A 127 -4.51 16.92 -27.69
N ASN A 128 -5.25 16.49 -28.71
CA ASN A 128 -4.87 16.73 -30.09
C ASN A 128 -5.14 18.21 -30.42
N GLN A 129 -4.10 19.05 -30.33
CA GLN A 129 -4.13 20.41 -30.85
C GLN A 129 -3.89 20.44 -32.36
#